data_AF-A0A1A8WR46-F1
#
_entry.id   AF-A0A1A8WR46-F1
#
_cell.length_a   1.000
_cell.length_b   1.000
_cell.length_c   1.000
_cell.angle_alpha   90.00
_cell.angle_beta   90.00
_cell.angle_gamma   90.00
#
_symmetry.space_group_name_H-M   'P 1'
#
loop_
_entity.id
_entity.type
_entity.pdbx_description
1 polymer ?
#
loop_
_entity_poly.entity_id
_entity_poly.type
_entity_poly.pdbx_seq_one_letter_code
_entity_poly.pdbx_strand_id
1 'polypeptide(L)'
;MEWVIKELKLKVENLCLLNRFKGKYLKGLKYKPLFNYFYDKYNFKENAYKILCDEFVTNTVGTGIVHCAPSYGEDDFRVCEKNKIIDPEKSIFIDPLDSNGYFTSEVKEVENMYIKDADVVIKKILKEQNRLLSNNMIVHSYPFCWRSDTPLIYRAIPAWFVRVNNYTDRLVKNNDTTYWIPAHVKEKKFHNWIKDAKDWCISRNRYWGTPIPIWTDEKMEQIVCIESIKQLEKLSGVTNITDLHRHNIDHITIDDPRGKNYPKLKRISEVFDCWFESGSMPYAKVHFPFYCSDITNSEIDISKVPMESFNKIFPADFIAEGLDQTRG
;
A
#
# COMPACT_ATOMS: atom_id res chain seq x y z
N MET A 1 -2.57 -7.22 32.69
CA MET A 1 -3.74 -7.86 33.34
C MET A 1 -4.55 -6.89 34.17
N GLU A 2 -3.94 -5.93 34.88
CA GLU A 2 -4.67 -4.93 35.69
C GLU A 2 -5.76 -4.19 34.92
N TRP A 3 -5.49 -3.79 33.67
CA TRP A 3 -6.49 -3.17 32.81
C TRP A 3 -7.71 -4.08 32.57
N VAL A 4 -7.51 -5.37 32.25
CA VAL A 4 -8.61 -6.34 32.00
C VAL A 4 -9.46 -6.54 33.25
N ILE A 5 -8.83 -6.64 34.43
CA ILE A 5 -9.52 -6.78 35.71
C ILE A 5 -10.41 -5.56 35.98
N LYS A 6 -9.86 -4.36 35.78
CA LYS A 6 -10.58 -3.09 35.93
C LYS A 6 -11.75 -2.99 34.94
N GLU A 7 -11.49 -3.32 33.68
CA GLU A 7 -12.44 -3.27 32.58
C GLU A 7 -13.64 -4.20 32.81
N LEU A 8 -13.36 -5.45 33.18
CA LEU A 8 -14.40 -6.46 33.46
C LEU A 8 -15.00 -6.33 34.87
N LYS A 9 -14.60 -5.30 35.63
CA LYS A 9 -15.02 -5.07 37.02
C LYS A 9 -14.86 -6.32 37.91
N LEU A 10 -13.81 -7.09 37.66
CA LEU A 10 -13.52 -8.31 38.43
C LEU A 10 -12.94 -7.93 39.79
N LYS A 11 -13.45 -8.53 40.86
CA LYS A 11 -12.86 -8.40 42.19
C LYS A 11 -11.59 -9.22 42.26
N VAL A 12 -10.45 -8.57 42.48
CA VAL A 12 -9.12 -9.20 42.54
C VAL A 12 -9.10 -10.32 43.59
N GLU A 13 -9.79 -10.12 44.71
CA GLU A 13 -9.93 -11.09 45.81
C GLU A 13 -10.53 -12.44 45.35
N ASN A 14 -11.30 -12.44 44.26
CA ASN A 14 -11.95 -13.64 43.71
C ASN A 14 -11.14 -14.29 42.56
N LEU A 15 -9.94 -13.78 42.25
CA LEU A 15 -9.10 -14.29 41.18
C LEU A 15 -7.93 -15.10 41.75
N CYS A 16 -7.81 -16.35 41.30
CA CYS A 16 -6.65 -17.20 41.62
C CYS A 16 -5.78 -17.36 40.38
N LEU A 17 -4.48 -17.05 40.48
CA LEU A 17 -3.52 -17.29 39.40
C LEU A 17 -3.25 -18.79 39.30
N LEU A 18 -3.81 -19.43 38.27
CA LEU A 18 -3.62 -20.87 38.07
C LEU A 18 -2.26 -21.21 37.45
N ASN A 19 -1.74 -20.38 36.55
CA ASN A 19 -0.50 -20.67 35.83
C ASN A 19 0.19 -19.40 35.31
N ARG A 20 1.52 -19.47 35.12
CA ARG A 20 2.35 -18.43 34.49
C ARG A 20 3.42 -19.09 33.62
N PHE A 21 3.46 -18.72 32.35
CA PHE A 21 4.40 -19.27 31.38
C PHE A 21 4.85 -18.20 30.39
N LYS A 22 5.93 -18.49 29.65
CA LYS A 22 6.42 -17.63 28.56
C LYS A 22 5.44 -17.70 27.36
N GLY A 23 5.24 -16.60 26.64
CA GLY A 23 4.32 -16.57 25.48
C GLY A 23 4.59 -17.66 24.43
N LYS A 24 5.86 -18.07 24.26
CA LYS A 24 6.26 -19.17 23.36
C LYS A 24 5.52 -20.49 23.62
N TYR A 25 5.04 -20.75 24.83
CA TYR A 25 4.28 -21.95 25.16
C TYR A 25 2.91 -21.99 24.47
N LEU A 26 2.36 -20.83 24.09
CA LEU A 26 1.09 -20.74 23.37
C LEU A 26 1.25 -20.95 21.87
N LYS A 27 2.47 -20.86 21.33
CA LYS A 27 2.73 -20.92 19.90
C LYS A 27 2.16 -22.20 19.29
N GLY A 28 1.32 -22.05 18.27
CA GLY A 28 0.70 -23.16 17.53
C GLY A 28 -0.55 -23.74 18.18
N LEU A 29 -0.94 -23.32 19.39
CA LEU A 29 -2.22 -23.75 19.97
C LEU A 29 -3.38 -23.27 19.11
N LYS A 30 -4.25 -24.20 18.71
CA LYS A 30 -5.44 -23.90 17.91
C LYS A 30 -6.54 -23.31 18.79
N TYR A 31 -7.34 -22.41 18.22
CA TYR A 31 -8.49 -21.81 18.90
C TYR A 31 -9.74 -21.86 18.01
N LYS A 32 -10.92 -21.79 18.62
CA LYS A 32 -12.19 -21.70 17.90
C LYS A 32 -12.36 -20.27 17.35
N PRO A 33 -12.45 -20.07 16.01
CA PRO A 33 -12.60 -18.74 15.43
C PRO A 33 -13.89 -18.05 15.88
N LEU A 34 -13.95 -16.73 15.78
CA LEU A 34 -15.16 -15.95 16.10
C LEU A 34 -16.30 -16.28 15.13
N PHE A 35 -15.98 -16.38 13.85
CA PHE A 35 -16.90 -16.67 12.77
C PHE A 35 -16.36 -17.81 11.90
N ASN A 36 -17.26 -18.53 11.22
CA ASN A 36 -16.91 -19.70 10.41
C ASN A 36 -16.87 -19.42 8.90
N TYR A 37 -17.11 -18.17 8.46
CA TYR A 37 -17.28 -17.81 7.04
C TYR A 37 -16.13 -18.32 6.13
N PHE A 38 -14.91 -18.31 6.66
CA PHE A 38 -13.71 -18.68 5.91
C PHE A 38 -13.02 -19.92 6.47
N TYR A 39 -13.73 -20.71 7.28
CA TYR A 39 -13.13 -21.85 7.98
C TYR A 39 -12.59 -22.90 7.01
N ASP A 40 -13.36 -23.20 5.96
CA ASP A 40 -13.04 -24.23 4.98
C ASP A 40 -12.30 -23.68 3.75
N LYS A 41 -12.08 -22.36 3.66
CA LYS A 41 -11.31 -21.75 2.57
C LYS A 41 -9.82 -21.98 2.74
N TYR A 42 -9.12 -22.22 1.63
CA TYR A 42 -7.65 -22.28 1.56
C TYR A 42 -6.98 -23.14 2.65
N ASN A 43 -7.67 -24.18 3.14
CA ASN A 43 -7.22 -25.03 4.26
C ASN A 43 -6.98 -24.27 5.59
N PHE A 44 -7.71 -23.18 5.84
CA PHE A 44 -7.54 -22.33 7.01
C PHE A 44 -7.90 -23.02 8.32
N LYS A 45 -8.84 -23.96 8.29
CA LYS A 45 -9.12 -24.89 9.39
C LYS A 45 -7.86 -25.51 9.99
N GLU A 46 -6.92 -25.91 9.16
CA GLU A 46 -5.69 -26.56 9.64
C GLU A 46 -4.58 -25.56 9.96
N ASN A 47 -4.49 -24.48 9.18
CA ASN A 47 -3.30 -23.63 9.17
C ASN A 47 -3.46 -22.27 9.86
N ALA A 48 -4.65 -21.66 9.86
CA ALA A 48 -4.84 -20.24 10.22
C ALA A 48 -5.23 -20.00 11.68
N TYR A 49 -6.16 -20.78 12.23
CA TYR A 49 -6.75 -20.54 13.56
C TYR A 49 -5.88 -21.06 14.70
N LYS A 50 -4.66 -20.53 14.80
CA LYS A 50 -3.65 -20.88 15.80
C LYS A 50 -2.91 -19.64 16.31
N ILE A 51 -2.33 -19.74 17.50
CA ILE A 51 -1.57 -18.64 18.09
C ILE A 51 -0.21 -18.52 17.42
N LEU A 52 0.12 -17.31 16.97
CA LEU A 52 1.43 -16.94 16.43
C LEU A 52 2.21 -16.12 17.47
N CYS A 53 3.53 -16.04 17.29
CA CYS A 53 4.38 -15.21 18.13
C CYS A 53 5.19 -14.27 17.24
N ASP A 54 5.20 -12.99 17.58
CA ASP A 54 6.02 -11.94 16.98
C ASP A 54 6.32 -10.87 18.05
N GLU A 55 7.26 -9.97 17.77
CA GLU A 55 7.79 -9.02 18.75
C GLU A 55 7.07 -7.66 18.73
N PHE A 56 6.19 -7.40 17.77
CA PHE A 56 5.45 -6.14 17.66
C PHE A 56 4.41 -5.94 18.78
N VAL A 57 4.02 -7.01 19.48
CA VAL A 57 3.00 -6.95 20.54
C VAL A 57 3.59 -6.36 21.81
N THR A 58 3.03 -5.22 22.25
CA THR A 58 3.46 -4.53 23.46
C THR A 58 2.60 -4.88 24.67
N ASN A 59 3.09 -4.56 25.87
CA ASN A 59 2.37 -4.77 27.14
C ASN A 59 1.64 -3.51 27.65
N THR A 60 1.66 -2.42 26.87
CA THR A 60 1.12 -1.12 27.28
C THR A 60 -0.36 -0.96 26.97
N VAL A 61 -0.88 -1.63 25.93
CA VAL A 61 -2.26 -1.49 25.47
C VAL A 61 -2.90 -2.87 25.22
N GLY A 62 -4.18 -2.99 25.55
CA GLY A 62 -4.97 -4.20 25.30
C GLY A 62 -4.67 -5.35 26.27
N THR A 63 -4.73 -6.58 25.75
CA THR A 63 -4.63 -7.81 26.56
C THR A 63 -3.27 -8.51 26.45
N GLY A 64 -2.40 -8.07 25.54
CA GLY A 64 -1.18 -8.77 25.14
C GLY A 64 -1.42 -9.93 24.15
N ILE A 65 -2.66 -10.12 23.68
CA ILE A 65 -3.02 -11.01 22.57
C ILE A 65 -3.71 -10.16 21.52
N VAL A 66 -3.17 -10.15 20.30
CA VAL A 66 -3.65 -9.31 19.20
C VAL A 66 -4.41 -10.17 18.19
N HIS A 67 -5.59 -9.71 17.77
CA HIS A 67 -6.31 -10.30 16.65
C HIS A 67 -5.55 -9.97 15.36
N CYS A 68 -5.29 -11.00 14.55
CA CYS A 68 -4.57 -10.84 13.29
C CYS A 68 -5.56 -10.95 12.12
N ALA A 69 -5.66 -9.88 11.32
CA ALA A 69 -6.43 -9.81 10.09
C ALA A 69 -5.49 -9.34 8.95
N PRO A 70 -4.84 -10.27 8.23
CA PRO A 70 -3.70 -9.95 7.36
C PRO A 70 -3.99 -8.93 6.28
N SER A 71 -5.22 -8.85 5.79
CA SER A 71 -5.60 -7.92 4.75
C SER A 71 -5.75 -6.48 5.24
N TYR A 72 -5.71 -6.22 6.55
CA TYR A 72 -6.01 -4.90 7.14
C TYR A 72 -4.92 -4.37 8.08
N GLY A 73 -3.76 -5.04 8.15
CA GLY A 73 -2.63 -4.62 8.96
C GLY A 73 -1.30 -5.07 8.36
N GLU A 74 -0.30 -4.18 8.34
CA GLU A 74 1.03 -4.48 7.78
C GLU A 74 1.75 -5.56 8.59
N ASP A 75 1.75 -5.45 9.91
CA ASP A 75 2.32 -6.47 10.79
C ASP A 75 1.56 -7.80 10.70
N ASP A 76 0.23 -7.73 10.61
CA ASP A 76 -0.63 -8.91 10.47
C ASP A 76 -0.32 -9.68 9.19
N PHE A 77 -0.16 -8.94 8.08
CA PHE A 77 0.23 -9.46 6.78
C PHE A 77 1.60 -10.16 6.87
N ARG A 78 2.62 -9.45 7.33
CA ARG A 78 4.00 -9.94 7.48
C ARG A 78 4.06 -11.20 8.35
N VAL A 79 3.37 -11.21 9.48
CA VAL A 79 3.37 -12.34 10.42
C VAL A 79 2.64 -13.54 9.83
N CYS A 80 1.50 -13.33 9.17
CA CYS A 80 0.77 -14.41 8.51
C CYS A 80 1.55 -15.01 7.34
N GLU A 81 2.19 -14.18 6.51
CA GLU A 81 3.01 -14.61 5.38
C GLU A 81 4.22 -15.42 5.85
N LYS A 82 4.98 -14.90 6.84
CA LYS A 82 6.12 -15.62 7.44
C LYS A 82 5.74 -16.99 8.01
N ASN A 83 4.51 -17.15 8.50
CA ASN A 83 3.99 -18.41 9.03
C ASN A 83 3.22 -19.24 7.99
N LYS A 84 3.24 -18.84 6.71
CA LYS A 84 2.59 -19.53 5.58
C LYS A 84 1.08 -19.73 5.77
N ILE A 85 0.43 -18.77 6.43
CA ILE A 85 -1.03 -18.74 6.57
C ILE A 85 -1.66 -18.10 5.34
N ILE A 86 -1.03 -17.04 4.83
CA ILE A 86 -1.38 -16.40 3.57
C ILE A 86 -0.25 -16.61 2.57
N ASP A 87 -0.59 -16.53 1.29
CA ASP A 87 0.35 -16.54 0.17
C ASP A 87 -0.17 -15.55 -0.88
N PRO A 88 0.33 -14.30 -0.88
CA PRO A 88 -0.12 -13.26 -1.79
C PRO A 88 0.13 -13.60 -3.26
N GLU A 89 1.23 -14.30 -3.56
CA GLU A 89 1.57 -14.72 -4.92
C GLU A 89 0.56 -15.72 -5.48
N LYS A 90 -0.02 -16.55 -4.60
CA LYS A 90 -1.09 -17.50 -4.95
C LYS A 90 -2.49 -16.97 -4.69
N SER A 91 -2.65 -15.68 -4.39
CA SER A 91 -3.93 -15.06 -4.00
C SER A 91 -4.63 -15.78 -2.84
N ILE A 92 -3.86 -16.31 -1.90
CA ILE A 92 -4.35 -16.98 -0.68
C ILE A 92 -4.39 -15.95 0.45
N PHE A 93 -5.45 -15.15 0.50
CA PHE A 93 -5.79 -14.27 1.62
C PHE A 93 -7.30 -13.95 1.58
N ILE A 94 -7.83 -13.33 2.63
CA ILE A 94 -9.26 -13.03 2.76
C ILE A 94 -9.48 -11.53 2.80
N ASP A 95 -10.36 -11.03 1.93
CA ASP A 95 -10.80 -9.64 1.98
C ASP A 95 -12.30 -9.56 1.64
N PRO A 96 -13.19 -9.58 2.65
CA PRO A 96 -14.63 -9.59 2.42
C PRO A 96 -15.22 -8.21 2.11
N LEU A 97 -14.40 -7.22 1.72
CA LEU A 97 -14.87 -5.89 1.37
C LEU A 97 -14.77 -5.67 -0.14
N ASP A 98 -15.76 -5.00 -0.71
CA ASP A 98 -15.67 -4.46 -2.07
C ASP A 98 -14.78 -3.19 -2.11
N SER A 99 -14.56 -2.63 -3.30
CA SER A 99 -13.72 -1.43 -3.49
C SER A 99 -14.28 -0.16 -2.81
N ASN A 100 -15.56 -0.15 -2.42
CA ASN A 100 -16.23 0.97 -1.77
C ASN A 100 -16.28 0.82 -0.23
N GLY A 101 -15.74 -0.28 0.32
CA GLY A 101 -15.74 -0.55 1.76
C GLY A 101 -17.03 -1.16 2.28
N TYR A 102 -17.80 -1.82 1.42
CA TYR A 102 -19.00 -2.58 1.78
C TYR A 102 -18.68 -4.07 1.84
N PHE A 103 -19.31 -4.77 2.78
CA PHE A 103 -19.14 -6.22 2.90
C PHE A 103 -19.75 -6.98 1.71
N THR A 104 -19.02 -7.96 1.21
CA THR A 104 -19.47 -8.88 0.14
C THR A 104 -20.41 -9.95 0.69
N SER A 105 -21.00 -10.74 -0.21
CA SER A 105 -21.88 -11.87 0.12
C SER A 105 -21.21 -13.02 0.88
N GLU A 106 -19.88 -12.95 1.07
CA GLU A 106 -19.14 -13.89 1.91
C GLU A 106 -19.49 -13.76 3.39
N VAL A 107 -19.95 -12.57 3.83
CA VAL A 107 -20.35 -12.28 5.21
C VAL A 107 -21.83 -11.89 5.23
N LYS A 108 -22.70 -12.91 5.12
CA LYS A 108 -24.14 -12.76 4.86
C LYS A 108 -24.87 -11.80 5.81
N GLU A 109 -24.52 -11.80 7.09
CA GLU A 109 -25.20 -11.02 8.12
C GLU A 109 -24.97 -9.52 8.01
N VAL A 110 -23.92 -9.11 7.30
CA VAL A 110 -23.59 -7.70 7.04
C VAL A 110 -23.39 -7.42 5.55
N GLU A 111 -23.88 -8.31 4.67
CA GLU A 111 -23.78 -8.14 3.22
C GLU A 111 -24.34 -6.78 2.78
N ASN A 112 -23.61 -6.08 1.90
CA ASN A 112 -23.92 -4.73 1.42
C ASN A 112 -24.01 -3.66 2.52
N MET A 113 -23.45 -3.90 3.72
CA MET A 113 -23.30 -2.87 4.75
C MET A 113 -21.92 -2.20 4.67
N TYR A 114 -21.89 -0.89 4.88
CA TYR A 114 -20.64 -0.16 5.02
C TYR A 114 -19.89 -0.61 6.28
N ILE A 115 -18.56 -0.70 6.21
CA ILE A 115 -17.72 -1.26 7.28
C ILE A 115 -17.99 -0.67 8.68
N LYS A 116 -18.23 0.65 8.78
CA LYS A 116 -18.49 1.29 10.09
C LYS A 116 -19.90 1.00 10.63
N ASP A 117 -20.87 0.79 9.75
CA ASP A 117 -22.25 0.46 10.16
C ASP A 117 -22.35 -1.01 10.61
N ALA A 118 -21.54 -1.89 10.01
CA ALA A 118 -21.44 -3.29 10.36
C ALA A 118 -20.96 -3.52 11.81
N ASP A 119 -20.22 -2.59 12.42
CA ASP A 119 -19.72 -2.69 13.80
C ASP A 119 -20.85 -2.98 14.81
N VAL A 120 -22.02 -2.37 14.61
CA VAL A 120 -23.18 -2.53 15.51
C VAL A 120 -23.74 -3.96 15.42
N VAL A 121 -23.86 -4.49 14.21
CA VAL A 121 -24.39 -5.84 13.95
C VAL A 121 -23.42 -6.89 14.44
N ILE A 122 -22.13 -6.75 14.15
CA ILE A 122 -21.07 -7.68 14.60
C ILE A 122 -21.04 -7.77 16.12
N LYS A 123 -21.10 -6.62 16.83
CA LYS A 123 -21.17 -6.59 18.30
C LYS A 123 -22.40 -7.32 18.83
N LYS A 124 -23.56 -7.16 18.19
CA LYS A 124 -24.79 -7.85 18.57
C LYS A 124 -24.64 -9.37 18.45
N ILE A 125 -24.12 -9.85 17.33
CA ILE A 125 -23.88 -11.30 17.10
C ILE A 125 -22.92 -11.86 18.16
N LEU A 126 -21.80 -11.20 18.42
CA LEU A 126 -20.83 -11.65 19.43
C LEU A 126 -21.41 -11.67 20.84
N LYS A 127 -22.31 -10.72 21.16
CA LYS A 127 -23.03 -10.68 22.43
C LYS A 127 -23.99 -11.87 22.55
N GLU A 128 -24.79 -12.14 21.51
CA GLU A 128 -25.73 -13.26 21.47
C GLU A 128 -25.02 -14.62 21.58
N GLN A 129 -23.81 -14.73 21.05
CA GLN A 129 -22.98 -15.94 21.16
C GLN A 129 -22.24 -16.08 22.51
N ASN A 130 -22.41 -15.13 23.44
CA ASN A 130 -21.66 -15.05 24.72
C ASN A 130 -20.14 -14.99 24.53
N ARG A 131 -19.67 -14.29 23.49
CA ARG A 131 -18.23 -14.13 23.16
C ARG A 131 -17.74 -12.69 23.25
N LEU A 132 -18.58 -11.77 23.73
CA LEU A 132 -18.25 -10.37 23.96
C LEU A 132 -18.09 -10.11 25.47
N LEU A 133 -16.85 -9.91 25.93
CA LEU A 133 -16.55 -9.70 27.35
C LEU A 133 -16.71 -8.25 27.80
N SER A 134 -16.26 -7.29 26.98
CA SER A 134 -16.40 -5.85 27.21
C SER A 134 -16.77 -5.15 25.91
N ASN A 135 -17.51 -4.03 26.02
CA ASN A 135 -17.87 -3.16 24.91
C ASN A 135 -17.89 -1.70 25.40
N ASN A 136 -16.75 -1.03 25.25
CA ASN A 136 -16.55 0.36 25.66
C ASN A 136 -16.20 1.25 24.47
N MET A 137 -16.38 2.55 24.63
CA MET A 137 -15.97 3.57 23.64
C MET A 137 -14.60 4.13 24.02
N ILE A 138 -13.72 4.27 23.03
CA ILE A 138 -12.38 4.82 23.20
C ILE A 138 -12.24 5.98 22.22
N VAL A 139 -11.76 7.13 22.72
CA VAL A 139 -11.43 8.29 21.89
C VAL A 139 -9.93 8.25 21.58
N HIS A 140 -9.58 8.26 20.30
CA HIS A 140 -8.19 8.28 19.85
C HIS A 140 -8.08 9.03 18.51
N SER A 141 -6.86 9.35 18.10
CA SER A 141 -6.56 9.86 16.77
C SER A 141 -6.66 8.74 15.73
N TYR A 142 -7.41 8.97 14.65
CA TYR A 142 -7.62 8.02 13.57
C TYR A 142 -7.33 8.71 12.22
N PRO A 143 -6.76 8.02 11.22
CA PRO A 143 -6.48 8.64 9.92
C PRO A 143 -7.75 8.88 9.09
N PHE A 144 -7.85 10.06 8.49
CA PHE A 144 -8.93 10.46 7.59
C PHE A 144 -8.38 10.88 6.23
N CYS A 145 -9.19 10.75 5.18
CA CYS A 145 -8.86 11.23 3.86
C CYS A 145 -8.73 12.75 3.87
N TRP A 146 -7.58 13.27 3.46
CA TRP A 146 -7.29 14.71 3.48
C TRP A 146 -8.14 15.57 2.53
N ARG A 147 -8.95 14.94 1.66
CA ARG A 147 -9.87 15.64 0.74
C ARG A 147 -11.33 15.50 1.10
N SER A 148 -11.74 14.30 1.53
CA SER A 148 -13.16 13.96 1.72
C SER A 148 -13.55 13.79 3.19
N ASP A 149 -12.60 13.88 4.12
CA ASP A 149 -12.81 13.67 5.56
C ASP A 149 -13.48 12.33 5.90
N THR A 150 -13.31 11.33 5.03
CA THR A 150 -13.80 9.97 5.26
C THR A 150 -12.75 9.15 6.04
N PRO A 151 -13.16 8.28 6.98
CA PRO A 151 -12.22 7.47 7.75
C PRO A 151 -11.49 6.49 6.83
N LEU A 152 -10.15 6.47 6.90
CA LEU A 152 -9.34 5.57 6.09
C LEU A 152 -9.28 4.17 6.71
N ILE A 153 -9.16 3.16 5.86
CA ILE A 153 -8.86 1.79 6.28
C ILE A 153 -7.54 1.36 5.64
N TYR A 154 -6.73 0.64 6.39
CA TYR A 154 -5.60 -0.08 5.82
C TYR A 154 -6.14 -1.33 5.14
N ARG A 155 -5.77 -1.53 3.88
CA ARG A 155 -6.23 -2.68 3.09
C ARG A 155 -5.11 -3.14 2.16
N ALA A 156 -4.90 -4.44 2.09
CA ALA A 156 -4.00 -5.06 1.12
C ALA A 156 -4.63 -4.99 -0.27
N ILE A 157 -4.07 -4.17 -1.14
CA ILE A 157 -4.45 -4.05 -2.55
C ILE A 157 -3.19 -4.16 -3.42
N PRO A 158 -3.29 -4.71 -4.64
CA PRO A 158 -2.17 -4.64 -5.59
C PRO A 158 -1.88 -3.17 -5.92
N ALA A 159 -0.60 -2.80 -5.89
CA ALA A 159 -0.15 -1.45 -6.18
C ALA A 159 1.29 -1.46 -6.71
N TRP A 160 1.65 -0.42 -7.45
CA TRP A 160 2.99 -0.19 -7.97
C TRP A 160 3.78 0.71 -7.04
N PHE A 161 4.99 0.27 -6.71
CA PHE A 161 5.89 0.96 -5.80
C PHE A 161 7.20 1.31 -6.49
N VAL A 162 7.74 2.48 -6.17
CA VAL A 162 9.15 2.80 -6.39
C VAL A 162 9.92 2.40 -5.14
N ARG A 163 10.98 1.62 -5.32
CA ARG A 163 11.84 1.18 -4.21
C ARG A 163 12.67 2.35 -3.67
N VAL A 164 12.34 2.81 -2.47
CA VAL A 164 12.98 3.97 -1.81
C VAL A 164 13.86 3.52 -0.65
N ASN A 165 13.47 2.45 0.05
CA ASN A 165 14.13 2.01 1.28
C ASN A 165 15.64 1.75 1.07
N ASN A 166 16.03 1.26 -0.10
CA ASN A 166 17.44 0.98 -0.43
C ASN A 166 18.29 2.24 -0.71
N TYR A 167 17.66 3.42 -0.78
CA TYR A 167 18.32 4.68 -1.13
C TYR A 167 18.25 5.73 -0.02
N THR A 168 17.68 5.41 1.14
CA THR A 168 17.53 6.34 2.29
C THR A 168 18.86 6.98 2.69
N ASP A 169 19.94 6.20 2.76
CA ASP A 169 21.29 6.73 3.05
C ASP A 169 21.77 7.77 2.02
N ARG A 170 21.48 7.55 0.73
CA ARG A 170 21.85 8.49 -0.34
C ARG A 170 20.97 9.74 -0.28
N LEU A 171 19.67 9.58 0.00
CA LEU A 171 18.74 10.69 0.17
C LEU A 171 19.15 11.58 1.35
N VAL A 172 19.53 10.98 2.48
CA VAL A 172 20.04 11.69 3.66
C VAL A 172 21.31 12.48 3.32
N LYS A 173 22.30 11.83 2.67
CA LYS A 173 23.54 12.50 2.26
C LYS A 173 23.28 13.68 1.30
N ASN A 174 22.38 13.51 0.34
CA ASN A 174 21.99 14.59 -0.56
C ASN A 174 21.24 15.72 0.17
N ASN A 175 20.39 15.39 1.14
CA ASN A 175 19.73 16.40 1.95
C ASN A 175 20.77 17.20 2.75
N ASP A 176 21.83 16.57 3.24
CA ASP A 176 22.87 17.26 4.02
C ASP A 176 23.60 18.35 3.22
N THR A 177 23.73 18.23 1.89
CA THR A 177 24.36 19.25 1.03
C THR A 177 23.48 20.48 0.76
N THR A 178 22.20 20.44 1.13
CA THR A 178 21.24 21.53 0.89
C THR A 178 21.20 22.56 2.03
N TYR A 179 20.81 23.79 1.72
CA TYR A 179 20.64 24.87 2.70
C TYR A 179 19.15 25.19 2.90
N TRP A 180 18.67 25.12 4.14
CA TRP A 180 17.25 25.29 4.49
C TRP A 180 17.04 26.47 5.43
N ILE A 181 15.99 27.24 5.19
CA ILE A 181 15.48 28.25 6.10
C ILE A 181 14.02 27.91 6.44
N PRO A 182 13.67 27.65 7.71
CA PRO A 182 14.54 27.57 8.88
C PRO A 182 15.24 26.20 9.04
N ALA A 183 16.48 26.19 9.54
CA ALA A 183 17.34 25.01 9.60
C ALA A 183 16.75 23.80 10.36
N HIS A 184 16.00 24.04 11.44
CA HIS A 184 15.42 22.97 12.25
C HIS A 184 14.40 22.10 11.49
N VAL A 185 13.81 22.61 10.39
CA VAL A 185 12.88 21.84 9.55
C VAL A 185 13.63 20.74 8.80
N LYS A 186 14.80 21.05 8.25
CA LYS A 186 15.72 20.08 7.62
C LYS A 186 16.05 18.95 8.58
N GLU A 187 16.58 19.29 9.75
CA GLU A 187 17.16 18.33 10.70
C GLU A 187 16.10 17.48 11.40
N LYS A 188 14.98 18.09 11.83
CA LYS A 188 14.01 17.39 12.70
C LYS A 188 12.84 16.80 11.95
N LYS A 189 12.36 17.46 10.90
CA LYS A 189 11.12 17.04 10.21
C LYS A 189 11.41 16.24 8.95
N PHE A 190 12.30 16.74 8.10
CA PHE A 190 12.56 16.12 6.80
C PHE A 190 13.59 14.99 6.91
N HIS A 191 14.75 15.24 7.52
CA HIS A 191 15.83 14.25 7.70
C HIS A 191 15.34 13.00 8.43
N ASN A 192 14.64 13.14 9.56
CA ASN A 192 14.09 11.99 10.29
C ASN A 192 13.08 11.19 9.46
N TRP A 193 12.32 11.85 8.59
CA TRP A 193 11.32 11.19 7.76
C TRP A 193 11.94 10.42 6.60
N ILE A 194 12.91 11.01 5.88
CA ILE A 194 13.59 10.32 4.77
C ILE A 194 14.45 9.14 5.25
N LYS A 195 14.94 9.18 6.50
CA LYS A 195 15.73 8.10 7.09
C LYS A 195 14.91 6.82 7.26
N ASP A 196 13.66 6.95 7.66
CA ASP A 196 12.73 5.84 7.89
C ASP A 196 11.73 5.66 6.73
N ALA A 197 12.03 6.24 5.55
CA ALA A 197 11.13 6.22 4.41
C ALA A 197 10.94 4.80 3.86
N LYS A 198 9.67 4.40 3.73
CA LYS A 198 9.25 3.16 3.08
C LYS A 198 9.20 3.34 1.56
N ASP A 199 9.00 2.23 0.86
CA ASP A 199 8.78 2.25 -0.59
C ASP A 199 7.54 3.09 -0.95
N TRP A 200 7.66 3.87 -2.01
CA TRP A 200 6.66 4.86 -2.39
C TRP A 200 5.62 4.23 -3.32
N CYS A 201 4.37 4.13 -2.85
CA CYS A 201 3.24 3.75 -3.68
C CYS A 201 2.91 4.84 -4.69
N ILE A 202 3.21 4.61 -5.96
CA ILE A 202 3.03 5.57 -7.07
C ILE A 202 1.78 5.31 -7.91
N SER A 203 1.09 4.18 -7.73
CA SER A 203 -0.15 3.90 -8.48
C SER A 203 -1.39 4.40 -7.76
N ARG A 204 -2.36 4.89 -8.54
CA ARG A 204 -3.68 5.29 -8.08
C ARG A 204 -4.76 4.69 -9.00
N ASN A 205 -5.79 4.08 -8.43
CA ASN A 205 -6.97 3.63 -9.17
C ASN A 205 -7.91 4.82 -9.44
N ARG A 206 -7.50 5.73 -10.32
CA ARG A 206 -8.21 6.96 -10.69
C ARG A 206 -8.28 7.13 -12.21
N TYR A 207 -9.13 8.06 -12.66
CA TYR A 207 -9.36 8.30 -14.09
C TYR A 207 -8.52 9.45 -14.65
N TRP A 208 -8.42 10.56 -13.90
CA TRP A 208 -7.67 11.75 -14.31
C TRP A 208 -6.30 11.78 -13.65
N GLY A 209 -5.26 11.75 -14.48
CA GLY A 209 -3.85 11.68 -14.10
C GLY A 209 -3.03 11.04 -15.22
N THR A 210 -1.71 11.15 -15.13
CA THR A 210 -0.80 10.55 -16.12
C THR A 210 -0.89 9.02 -16.05
N PRO A 211 -1.27 8.33 -17.14
CA PRO A 211 -1.33 6.87 -17.12
C PRO A 211 0.05 6.25 -16.93
N ILE A 212 0.13 5.20 -16.12
CA ILE A 212 1.40 4.46 -15.95
C ILE A 212 1.66 3.68 -17.25
N PRO A 213 2.84 3.84 -17.90
CA PRO A 213 3.09 3.33 -19.23
C PRO A 213 3.56 1.86 -19.22
N ILE A 214 2.83 1.01 -18.48
CA ILE A 214 3.14 -0.42 -18.36
C ILE A 214 2.08 -1.23 -19.10
N TRP A 215 2.53 -2.03 -20.07
CA TRP A 215 1.73 -3.02 -20.77
C TRP A 215 2.09 -4.42 -20.28
N THR A 216 1.06 -5.21 -19.99
CA THR A 216 1.22 -6.52 -19.37
C THR A 216 0.14 -7.50 -19.80
N ASP A 217 0.39 -8.79 -19.59
CA ASP A 217 -0.64 -9.82 -19.66
C ASP A 217 -1.47 -9.85 -18.37
N GLU A 218 -2.58 -10.59 -18.39
CA GLU A 218 -3.51 -10.69 -17.25
C GLU A 218 -2.87 -11.30 -15.99
N LYS A 219 -1.78 -12.05 -16.16
CA LYS A 219 -1.05 -12.71 -15.07
C LYS A 219 0.12 -11.91 -14.52
N MET A 220 0.43 -10.74 -15.11
CA MET A 220 1.59 -9.94 -14.75
C MET A 220 2.93 -10.68 -14.92
N GLU A 221 2.99 -11.68 -15.81
CA GLU A 221 4.20 -12.46 -16.08
C GLU A 221 5.09 -11.76 -17.10
N GLN A 222 4.49 -11.07 -18.07
CA GLN A 222 5.22 -10.30 -19.08
C GLN A 222 4.90 -8.83 -18.93
N ILE A 223 5.93 -8.02 -18.67
CA ILE A 223 5.82 -6.58 -18.42
C ILE A 223 6.68 -5.85 -19.46
N VAL A 224 6.09 -4.86 -20.12
CA VAL A 224 6.77 -3.94 -21.04
C VAL A 224 6.51 -2.51 -20.57
N CYS A 225 7.58 -1.80 -20.21
CA CYS A 225 7.52 -0.38 -19.88
C CYS A 225 7.78 0.44 -21.14
N ILE A 226 6.83 1.30 -21.49
CA ILE A 226 6.91 2.17 -22.67
C ILE A 226 7.55 3.51 -22.27
N GLU A 227 8.60 3.88 -22.98
CA GLU A 227 9.48 5.02 -22.67
C GLU A 227 9.14 6.27 -23.50
N SER A 228 8.45 6.11 -24.63
CA SER A 228 8.08 7.23 -25.51
C SER A 228 6.84 6.96 -26.36
N ILE A 229 6.21 8.04 -26.84
CA ILE A 229 5.12 7.98 -27.83
C ILE A 229 5.57 7.19 -29.07
N LYS A 230 6.78 7.47 -29.57
CA LYS A 230 7.34 6.81 -30.75
C LYS A 230 7.51 5.30 -30.57
N GLN A 231 7.93 4.87 -29.38
CA GLN A 231 8.01 3.45 -29.06
C GLN A 231 6.62 2.81 -29.02
N LEU A 232 5.63 3.49 -28.43
CA LEU A 232 4.24 3.00 -28.42
C LEU A 232 3.70 2.85 -29.84
N GLU A 233 3.90 3.82 -30.71
CA GLU A 233 3.45 3.78 -32.11
C GLU A 233 4.08 2.59 -32.86
N LYS A 234 5.39 2.39 -32.68
CA LYS A 234 6.12 1.27 -33.28
C LYS A 234 5.59 -0.10 -32.83
N LEU A 235 5.33 -0.25 -31.52
CA LEU A 235 4.93 -1.54 -30.94
C LEU A 235 3.44 -1.85 -31.13
N SER A 236 2.59 -0.83 -31.17
CA SER A 236 1.14 -1.00 -31.34
C SER A 236 0.69 -0.94 -32.81
N GLY A 237 1.47 -0.31 -33.68
CA GLY A 237 1.09 0.01 -35.06
C GLY A 237 0.11 1.19 -35.18
N VAL A 238 -0.32 1.79 -34.07
CA VAL A 238 -1.12 3.02 -34.06
C VAL A 238 -0.21 4.20 -34.35
N THR A 239 -0.67 5.17 -35.12
CA THR A 239 0.12 6.37 -35.48
C THR A 239 -0.62 7.65 -35.10
N ASN A 240 0.13 8.74 -34.96
CA ASN A 240 -0.36 10.07 -34.58
C ASN A 240 -1.01 10.09 -33.19
N ILE A 241 -0.40 9.42 -32.22
CA ILE A 241 -0.84 9.47 -30.82
C ILE A 241 -0.47 10.85 -30.25
N THR A 242 -1.47 11.68 -29.99
CA THR A 242 -1.28 13.07 -29.55
C THR A 242 -1.71 13.31 -28.12
N ASP A 243 -2.64 12.51 -27.59
CA ASP A 243 -3.11 12.58 -26.22
C ASP A 243 -2.93 11.22 -25.54
N LEU A 244 -2.19 11.24 -24.42
CA LEU A 244 -1.87 10.05 -23.62
C LEU A 244 -2.83 9.84 -22.45
N HIS A 245 -3.91 10.62 -22.30
CA HIS A 245 -4.89 10.35 -21.26
C HIS A 245 -5.61 9.02 -21.49
N ARG A 246 -6.01 8.37 -20.38
CA ARG A 246 -6.57 7.01 -20.34
C ARG A 246 -7.56 6.69 -21.46
N HIS A 247 -8.55 7.56 -21.70
CA HIS A 247 -9.61 7.32 -22.67
C HIS A 247 -9.09 7.20 -24.12
N ASN A 248 -7.92 7.75 -24.41
CA ASN A 248 -7.29 7.71 -25.73
C ASN A 248 -6.28 6.57 -25.89
N ILE A 249 -5.80 5.96 -24.81
CA ILE A 249 -4.74 4.94 -24.88
C ILE A 249 -5.07 3.59 -24.24
N ASP A 250 -6.11 3.49 -23.40
CA ASP A 250 -6.45 2.23 -22.70
C ASP A 250 -6.85 1.10 -23.68
N HIS A 251 -7.31 1.44 -24.89
CA HIS A 251 -7.66 0.48 -25.94
C HIS A 251 -6.44 0.03 -26.78
N ILE A 252 -5.30 0.71 -26.66
CA ILE A 252 -4.09 0.41 -27.43
C ILE A 252 -3.42 -0.83 -26.83
N THR A 253 -3.17 -1.82 -27.68
CA THR A 253 -2.50 -3.08 -27.31
C THR A 253 -1.20 -3.24 -28.07
N ILE A 254 -0.27 -4.01 -27.50
CA ILE A 254 1.01 -4.33 -28.15
C ILE A 254 1.17 -5.85 -28.25
N ASP A 255 1.91 -6.30 -29.26
CA ASP A 255 2.21 -7.71 -29.41
C ASP A 255 3.14 -8.18 -28.28
N ASP A 256 2.93 -9.40 -27.80
CA ASP A 256 3.75 -10.00 -26.75
C ASP A 256 5.15 -10.36 -27.31
N PRO A 257 6.25 -9.92 -26.69
CA PRO A 257 7.60 -10.23 -27.15
C PRO A 257 7.93 -11.72 -27.14
N ARG A 258 7.21 -12.55 -26.38
CA ARG A 258 7.33 -14.02 -26.37
C ARG A 258 6.83 -14.65 -27.66
N GLY A 259 6.03 -13.93 -28.46
CA GLY A 259 5.62 -14.32 -29.82
C GLY A 259 4.10 -14.36 -30.03
N LYS A 260 3.71 -14.61 -31.29
CA LYS A 260 2.30 -14.50 -31.77
C LYS A 260 1.30 -15.46 -31.12
N ASN A 261 1.77 -16.49 -30.41
CA ASN A 261 0.92 -17.45 -29.71
C ASN A 261 0.45 -16.95 -28.35
N TYR A 262 1.02 -15.85 -27.85
CA TYR A 262 0.64 -15.23 -26.59
C TYR A 262 -0.39 -14.12 -26.83
N PRO A 263 -1.30 -13.88 -25.86
CA PRO A 263 -2.27 -12.79 -25.97
C PRO A 263 -1.54 -11.44 -26.02
N LYS A 264 -2.14 -10.47 -26.71
CA LYS A 264 -1.61 -9.11 -26.73
C LYS A 264 -1.58 -8.52 -25.32
N LEU A 265 -0.56 -7.73 -25.04
CA LEU A 265 -0.41 -7.04 -23.78
C LEU A 265 -1.32 -5.81 -23.76
N LYS A 266 -1.89 -5.50 -22.59
CA LYS A 266 -2.77 -4.35 -22.35
C LYS A 266 -2.14 -3.45 -21.30
N ARG A 267 -2.42 -2.15 -21.37
CA ARG A 267 -1.99 -1.20 -20.34
C ARG A 267 -2.64 -1.59 -19.00
N ILE A 268 -1.90 -1.47 -17.90
CA ILE A 268 -2.50 -1.51 -16.56
C ILE A 268 -3.51 -0.37 -16.40
N SER A 269 -4.45 -0.48 -15.47
CA SER A 269 -5.53 0.50 -15.33
C SER A 269 -5.10 1.80 -14.63
N GLU A 270 -4.05 1.71 -13.83
CA GLU A 270 -3.64 2.70 -12.85
C GLU A 270 -3.01 3.93 -13.49
N VAL A 271 -3.15 5.07 -12.79
CA VAL A 271 -2.47 6.33 -13.09
C VAL A 271 -1.45 6.65 -12.01
N PHE A 272 -0.53 7.55 -12.29
CA PHE A 272 0.46 8.00 -11.33
C PHE A 272 -0.19 8.78 -10.17
N ASP A 273 0.49 8.71 -9.02
CA ASP A 273 0.36 9.67 -7.93
C ASP A 273 0.74 11.07 -8.41
N CYS A 274 -0.05 12.09 -8.08
CA CYS A 274 0.22 13.46 -8.55
C CYS A 274 1.56 14.02 -8.05
N TRP A 275 2.04 13.53 -6.89
CA TRP A 275 3.36 13.88 -6.37
C TRP A 275 4.52 13.36 -7.25
N PHE A 276 4.28 12.28 -8.00
CA PHE A 276 5.23 11.80 -9.01
C PHE A 276 5.34 12.79 -10.18
N GLU A 277 4.22 13.38 -10.59
CA GLU A 277 4.16 14.38 -11.66
C GLU A 277 4.84 15.69 -11.23
N SER A 278 4.50 16.21 -10.05
CA SER A 278 5.11 17.43 -9.52
C SER A 278 6.60 17.24 -9.21
N GLY A 279 6.98 16.07 -8.66
CA GLY A 279 8.39 15.72 -8.45
C GLY A 279 9.19 15.57 -9.74
N SER A 280 8.52 15.22 -10.85
CA SER A 280 9.13 15.14 -12.18
C SER A 280 9.33 16.48 -12.87
N MET A 281 8.75 17.57 -12.32
CA MET A 281 8.77 18.91 -12.90
C MET A 281 10.15 19.40 -13.39
N PRO A 282 11.28 19.19 -12.67
CA PRO A 282 12.57 19.72 -13.08
C PRO A 282 13.00 19.30 -14.48
N TYR A 283 12.71 18.06 -14.88
CA TYR A 283 13.05 17.52 -16.20
C TYR A 283 11.87 17.49 -17.16
N ALA A 284 10.65 17.25 -16.67
CA ALA A 284 9.45 17.16 -17.50
C ALA A 284 9.11 18.50 -18.17
N LYS A 285 9.32 19.64 -17.49
CA LYS A 285 8.97 20.98 -18.01
C LYS A 285 9.71 21.36 -19.30
N VAL A 286 10.88 20.77 -19.52
CA VAL A 286 11.71 21.00 -20.70
C VAL A 286 11.70 19.79 -21.64
N HIS A 287 10.79 18.83 -21.45
CA HIS A 287 10.71 17.63 -22.28
C HIS A 287 12.03 16.82 -22.34
N PHE A 288 12.80 16.80 -21.24
CA PHE A 288 13.98 15.94 -21.12
C PHE A 288 13.53 14.47 -21.05
N PRO A 289 14.24 13.53 -21.70
CA PRO A 289 15.51 13.69 -22.42
C PRO A 289 15.40 14.13 -23.89
N PHE A 290 14.20 14.33 -24.43
CA PHE A 290 13.97 14.50 -25.88
C PHE A 290 14.37 15.88 -26.42
N TYR A 291 14.19 16.95 -25.64
CA TYR A 291 14.40 18.34 -26.10
C TYR A 291 15.82 18.65 -26.60
N CYS A 292 16.84 17.98 -26.05
CA CYS A 292 18.24 18.23 -26.40
C CYS A 292 18.79 17.23 -27.43
N SER A 293 17.96 16.35 -27.98
CA SER A 293 18.44 15.15 -28.64
C SER A 293 17.86 15.01 -30.05
N ASP A 294 18.69 14.72 -31.04
CA ASP A 294 18.26 14.17 -32.34
C ASP A 294 17.78 12.71 -32.18
N ILE A 295 17.10 12.37 -31.06
CA ILE A 295 16.53 11.06 -30.80
C ILE A 295 15.30 10.92 -31.70
N THR A 296 15.60 10.55 -32.94
CA THR A 296 14.65 10.04 -33.93
C THR A 296 14.50 8.52 -33.82
N ASN A 297 15.16 7.87 -32.86
CA ASN A 297 15.12 6.42 -32.69
C ASN A 297 14.06 5.98 -31.68
N SER A 298 13.63 4.72 -31.78
CA SER A 298 12.58 4.12 -30.95
C SER A 298 12.99 3.81 -29.51
N GLU A 299 14.27 4.01 -29.16
CA GLU A 299 14.85 3.72 -27.84
C GLU A 299 15.65 4.93 -27.36
N ILE A 300 15.52 5.29 -26.08
CA ILE A 300 16.18 6.45 -25.47
C ILE A 300 17.58 6.05 -25.00
N ASP A 301 18.60 6.66 -25.59
CA ASP A 301 19.98 6.53 -25.12
C ASP A 301 20.39 7.76 -24.31
N ILE A 302 20.28 7.67 -22.99
CA ILE A 302 20.61 8.75 -22.05
C ILE A 302 22.07 9.20 -22.18
N SER A 303 22.97 8.31 -22.59
CA SER A 303 24.40 8.65 -22.75
C SER A 303 24.66 9.68 -23.85
N LYS A 304 23.71 9.83 -24.79
CA LYS A 304 23.79 10.76 -25.92
C LYS A 304 23.07 12.08 -25.68
N VAL A 305 22.42 12.25 -24.53
CA VAL A 305 21.69 13.47 -24.21
C VAL A 305 22.68 14.57 -23.80
N PRO A 306 22.74 15.72 -24.51
CA PRO A 306 23.64 16.82 -24.16
C PRO A 306 23.28 17.40 -22.79
N MET A 307 24.08 17.04 -21.79
CA MET A 307 23.82 17.42 -20.40
C MET A 307 24.11 18.90 -20.12
N GLU A 308 24.87 19.57 -21.00
CA GLU A 308 25.23 20.99 -20.83
C GLU A 308 24.02 21.91 -20.70
N SER A 309 22.97 21.67 -21.48
CA SER A 309 21.73 22.46 -21.41
C SER A 309 20.91 22.11 -20.16
N PHE A 310 20.90 20.85 -19.74
CA PHE A 310 20.20 20.42 -18.53
C PHE A 310 20.89 20.93 -17.25
N ASN A 311 22.22 20.96 -17.24
CA ASN A 311 23.02 21.48 -16.14
C ASN A 311 22.83 23.00 -15.91
N LYS A 312 22.27 23.73 -16.88
CA LYS A 312 21.90 25.14 -16.71
C LYS A 312 20.60 25.34 -15.94
N ILE A 313 19.75 24.31 -15.87
CA ILE A 313 18.43 24.37 -15.21
C ILE A 313 18.33 23.45 -13.98
N PHE A 314 19.30 22.55 -13.80
CA PHE A 314 19.39 21.61 -12.70
C PHE A 314 20.87 21.50 -12.24
N PRO A 315 21.16 21.58 -10.93
CA PRO A 315 20.23 21.79 -9.80
C PRO A 315 19.73 23.23 -9.70
N ALA A 316 18.50 23.43 -9.20
CA ALA A 316 17.93 24.75 -8.98
C ALA A 316 18.60 25.47 -7.78
N ASP A 317 18.75 26.78 -7.86
CA ASP A 317 19.38 27.58 -6.80
C ASP A 317 18.47 27.80 -5.58
N PHE A 318 17.14 27.88 -5.80
CA PHE A 318 16.18 28.24 -4.75
C PHE A 318 14.77 27.70 -5.02
N ILE A 319 14.11 27.24 -3.95
CA ILE A 319 12.67 26.93 -3.90
C ILE A 319 12.09 27.46 -2.58
N ALA A 320 10.81 27.84 -2.57
CA ALA A 320 10.11 28.29 -1.37
C ALA A 320 8.64 27.88 -1.41
N GLU A 321 8.27 27.00 -0.49
CA GLU A 321 6.92 26.47 -0.37
C GLU A 321 6.49 26.40 1.11
N GLY A 322 5.23 26.04 1.34
CA GLY A 322 4.69 25.81 2.68
C GLY A 322 5.37 24.65 3.42
N LEU A 323 5.27 24.66 4.75
CA LEU A 323 5.85 23.64 5.64
C LEU A 323 5.28 22.23 5.38
N ASP A 324 4.06 22.15 4.89
CA ASP A 324 3.37 20.93 4.46
C ASP A 324 4.13 20.18 3.34
N GLN A 325 4.91 20.88 2.51
CA GLN A 325 5.74 20.26 1.47
C GLN A 325 6.87 19.38 2.01
N THR A 326 7.13 19.41 3.33
CA THR A 326 8.00 18.39 3.95
C THR A 326 7.43 16.97 3.89
N ARG A 327 6.17 16.81 3.43
CA ARG A 327 5.47 15.55 3.20
C ARG A 327 4.81 15.49 1.80
N GLY A 328 5.22 16.38 0.90
CA GLY A 328 4.88 16.33 -0.52
C GLY A 328 5.85 15.48 -1.33
#